data_AF-A0A7C9NGQ8-F1
#
_entry.id   AF-A0A7C9NGQ8-F1
#
_cell.length_a   1.000
_cell.length_b   1.000
_cell.length_c   1.000
_cell.angle_alpha   90.00
_cell.angle_beta   90.00
_cell.angle_gamma   90.00
#
_symmetry.space_group_name_H-M   'P 1'
#
loop_
_entity.id
_entity.type
_entity.pdbx_description
1 polymer ?
#
loop_
_entity_poly.entity_id
_entity_poly.type
_entity_poly.pdbx_seq_one_letter_code
_entity_poly.pdbx_strand_id
1 'polypeptide(L)'
;MIPSHWFRRVVLVLCLMGLGAVILWVTGLATDPVTRPVTQAAGSVTFLFVFYATAPLTARFLAPRPSQDIELQERLARIVATLPACPPVTLHDHADPQANSVGLLPRWSRIYLTTGLLNSMSDEGMRGVLAHESTHIREHHILATFLYASAFAVSSQLLADDNFFFAALLLFLGLRRYSEYRADTGAVAVVGQVTMLATLHELSWSYPSKAWHRWTSFANIYPTLPMRIRAIETGRKALL
;
A
#
# COMPACT_ATOMS: atom_id res chain seq x y z
N MET A 1 23.11 -15.46 15.31
CA MET A 1 23.13 -14.36 14.32
C MET A 1 21.70 -13.98 14.01
N ILE A 2 21.32 -12.70 14.19
CA ILE A 2 19.97 -12.23 13.88
C ILE A 2 19.88 -12.08 12.35
N PRO A 3 18.97 -12.79 11.65
CA PRO A 3 18.89 -12.69 10.20
C PRO A 3 18.56 -11.26 9.75
N SER A 4 19.17 -10.82 8.65
CA SER A 4 18.97 -9.48 8.09
C SER A 4 17.48 -9.24 7.74
N HIS A 5 17.08 -7.97 7.68
CA HIS A 5 15.71 -7.60 7.32
C HIS A 5 15.32 -8.11 5.93
N TRP A 6 16.25 -8.13 4.97
CA TRP A 6 16.05 -8.73 3.65
C TRP A 6 15.75 -10.23 3.73
N PHE A 7 16.54 -10.98 4.51
CA PHE A 7 16.33 -12.41 4.69
C PHE A 7 14.94 -12.71 5.29
N ARG A 8 14.53 -11.95 6.30
CA ARG A 8 13.19 -12.11 6.92
C ARG A 8 12.05 -11.84 5.93
N ARG A 9 12.19 -10.82 5.08
CA ARG A 9 11.19 -10.50 4.04
C ARG A 9 11.10 -11.62 3.00
N VAL A 10 12.23 -12.13 2.52
CA VAL A 10 12.26 -13.25 1.56
C VAL A 10 11.62 -14.49 2.16
N VAL A 11 12.02 -14.87 3.39
CA VAL A 11 11.44 -16.03 4.08
C VAL A 11 9.94 -15.87 4.27
N LEU A 12 9.46 -14.70 4.69
CA LEU A 12 8.03 -14.44 4.80
C LEU A 12 7.31 -14.61 3.46
N VAL A 13 7.83 -14.02 2.38
CA VAL A 13 7.22 -14.13 1.05
C VAL A 13 7.13 -15.60 0.64
N LEU A 14 8.21 -16.37 0.82
CA LEU A 14 8.23 -17.80 0.53
C LEU A 14 7.24 -18.57 1.41
N CYS A 15 7.12 -18.25 2.70
CA CYS A 15 6.13 -18.86 3.59
C CYS A 15 4.70 -18.54 3.15
N LEU A 16 4.41 -17.31 2.74
CA LEU A 16 3.09 -16.90 2.25
C LEU A 16 2.74 -17.59 0.93
N MET A 17 3.70 -17.67 0.00
CA MET A 17 3.55 -18.41 -1.26
C MET A 17 3.34 -19.90 -1.01
N GLY A 18 4.12 -20.49 -0.10
CA GLY A 18 3.99 -21.89 0.31
C GLY A 18 2.64 -22.18 0.96
N LEU A 19 2.17 -21.30 1.86
CA LEU A 19 0.84 -21.43 2.47
C LEU A 19 -0.27 -21.33 1.42
N GLY A 20 -0.19 -20.38 0.49
CA GLY A 20 -1.13 -20.28 -0.63
C GLY A 20 -1.15 -21.54 -1.49
N ALA A 21 0.02 -22.09 -1.83
CA ALA A 21 0.14 -23.33 -2.59
C ALA A 21 -0.45 -24.53 -1.84
N VAL A 22 -0.22 -24.65 -0.53
CA VAL A 22 -0.82 -25.69 0.31
C VAL A 22 -2.34 -25.55 0.34
N ILE A 23 -2.89 -24.34 0.47
CA ILE A 23 -4.33 -24.11 0.44
C ILE A 23 -4.92 -24.56 -0.90
N LEU A 24 -4.31 -24.19 -2.03
CA LEU A 24 -4.75 -24.61 -3.36
C LEU A 24 -4.62 -26.12 -3.57
N TRP A 25 -3.58 -26.74 -3.04
CA TRP A 25 -3.38 -28.19 -3.10
C TRP A 25 -4.41 -28.95 -2.26
N VAL A 26 -4.62 -28.55 -1.00
CA VAL A 26 -5.61 -29.17 -0.10
C VAL A 26 -7.02 -29.02 -0.63
N THR A 27 -7.40 -27.82 -1.08
CA THR A 27 -8.72 -27.59 -1.69
C THR A 27 -8.87 -28.30 -3.03
N GLY A 28 -7.77 -28.53 -3.75
CA GLY A 28 -7.71 -29.35 -4.95
C GLY A 28 -7.93 -30.86 -4.72
N LEU A 29 -7.86 -31.34 -3.47
CA LEU A 29 -8.20 -32.74 -3.12
C LEU A 29 -9.70 -33.02 -3.27
N ALA A 30 -10.54 -32.00 -3.36
CA ALA A 30 -11.94 -32.15 -3.74
C ALA A 30 -12.01 -32.79 -5.15
N THR A 31 -12.54 -34.01 -5.23
CA THR A 31 -12.60 -34.78 -6.48
C THR A 31 -13.76 -34.37 -7.38
N ASP A 32 -14.83 -33.85 -6.78
CA ASP A 32 -16.03 -33.43 -7.51
C ASP A 32 -15.80 -32.09 -8.26
N PRO A 33 -16.07 -32.04 -9.57
CA PRO A 33 -15.81 -30.86 -10.40
C PRO A 33 -16.65 -29.63 -10.04
N VAL A 34 -17.78 -29.80 -9.33
CA VAL A 34 -18.63 -28.68 -8.89
C VAL A 34 -18.10 -28.06 -7.60
N THR A 35 -17.73 -28.90 -6.62
CA THR A 35 -17.25 -28.44 -5.30
C THR A 35 -15.80 -27.98 -5.29
N ARG A 36 -14.95 -28.47 -6.19
CA ARG A 36 -13.54 -28.06 -6.29
C ARG A 36 -13.35 -26.54 -6.48
N PRO A 37 -13.92 -25.87 -7.50
CA PRO A 37 -13.72 -24.43 -7.69
C PRO A 37 -14.27 -23.61 -6.51
N VAL A 38 -15.37 -24.06 -5.89
CA VAL A 38 -15.97 -23.39 -4.72
C VAL A 38 -15.05 -23.47 -3.50
N THR A 39 -14.51 -24.66 -3.20
CA THR A 39 -13.58 -24.85 -2.08
C THR A 39 -12.27 -24.11 -2.29
N GLN A 40 -11.74 -24.09 -3.52
CA GLN A 40 -10.57 -23.30 -3.87
C GLN A 40 -10.81 -21.80 -3.73
N ALA A 41 -11.96 -21.29 -4.20
CA ALA A 41 -12.33 -19.90 -4.05
C ALA A 41 -12.46 -19.51 -2.56
N ALA A 42 -13.14 -20.33 -1.76
CA ALA A 42 -13.26 -20.11 -0.31
C ALA A 42 -11.89 -20.12 0.39
N GLY A 43 -11.00 -21.05 0.02
CA GLY A 43 -9.62 -21.10 0.51
C GLY A 43 -8.84 -19.84 0.17
N SER A 44 -8.88 -19.39 -1.09
CA SER A 44 -8.21 -18.17 -1.54
C SER A 44 -8.72 -16.91 -0.84
N VAL A 45 -10.04 -16.76 -0.70
CA VAL A 45 -10.64 -15.61 0.02
C VAL A 45 -10.26 -15.64 1.50
N THR A 46 -10.24 -16.82 2.13
CA THR A 46 -9.80 -16.97 3.52
C THR A 46 -8.33 -16.58 3.69
N PHE A 47 -7.47 -17.05 2.79
CA PHE A 47 -6.05 -16.68 2.77
C PHE A 47 -5.87 -15.17 2.63
N LEU A 48 -6.53 -14.54 1.66
CA LEU A 48 -6.48 -13.10 1.44
C LEU A 48 -6.99 -12.32 2.66
N PHE A 49 -8.09 -12.77 3.27
CA PHE A 49 -8.64 -12.14 4.46
C PHE A 49 -7.63 -12.18 5.60
N VAL A 50 -7.05 -13.35 5.90
CA VAL A 50 -6.03 -13.50 6.94
C VAL A 50 -4.81 -12.63 6.62
N PHE A 51 -4.32 -12.63 5.38
CA PHE A 51 -3.19 -11.82 4.95
C PHE A 51 -3.42 -10.32 5.21
N TYR A 52 -4.53 -9.76 4.72
CA TYR A 52 -4.83 -8.34 4.88
C TYR A 52 -5.24 -7.96 6.32
N ALA A 53 -5.97 -8.83 7.02
CA ALA A 53 -6.39 -8.57 8.41
C ALA A 53 -5.21 -8.62 9.38
N THR A 54 -4.21 -9.47 9.13
CA THR A 54 -3.01 -9.57 9.96
C THR A 54 -1.91 -8.60 9.55
N ALA A 55 -2.05 -7.87 8.44
CA ALA A 55 -1.02 -6.94 7.94
C ALA A 55 -0.49 -5.95 9.01
N PRO A 56 -1.33 -5.34 9.89
CA PRO A 56 -0.81 -4.48 10.96
C PRO A 56 0.04 -5.23 11.99
N LEU A 57 -0.29 -6.49 12.29
CA LEU A 57 0.47 -7.33 13.22
C LEU A 57 1.78 -7.79 12.58
N THR A 58 1.72 -8.26 11.33
CA THR A 58 2.87 -8.67 10.53
C THR A 58 3.83 -7.50 10.32
N ALA A 59 3.31 -6.29 10.08
CA ALA A 59 4.09 -5.07 10.07
C ALA A 59 4.85 -4.87 11.38
N ARG A 60 4.25 -5.09 12.56
CA ARG A 60 4.98 -4.97 13.85
C ARG A 60 6.08 -6.01 14.04
N PHE A 61 5.90 -7.24 13.55
CA PHE A 61 6.90 -8.32 13.68
C PHE A 61 8.06 -8.17 12.69
N LEU A 62 7.78 -7.69 11.48
CA LEU A 62 8.78 -7.43 10.45
C LEU A 62 9.38 -6.04 10.56
N ALA A 63 8.70 -5.14 11.26
CA ALA A 63 9.11 -3.77 11.41
C ALA A 63 10.46 -3.71 12.13
N PRO A 64 11.32 -2.77 11.72
CA PRO A 64 12.39 -2.24 12.53
C PRO A 64 11.86 -1.80 13.90
N ARG A 65 12.75 -1.78 14.90
CA ARG A 65 12.39 -1.47 16.29
C ARG A 65 11.65 -0.12 16.34
N PRO A 66 10.59 0.01 17.17
CA PRO A 66 9.97 1.32 17.42
C PRO A 66 11.04 2.30 17.84
N SER A 67 11.04 3.48 17.22
CA SER A 67 12.06 4.49 17.49
C SER A 67 12.02 4.90 18.96
N GLN A 68 13.18 5.01 19.60
CA GLN A 68 13.33 5.54 20.97
C GLN A 68 13.86 6.98 20.98
N ASP A 69 14.02 7.59 19.80
CA ASP A 69 14.47 8.96 19.66
C ASP A 69 13.35 9.94 20.06
N ILE A 70 13.51 10.56 21.23
CA ILE A 70 12.51 11.46 21.82
C ILE A 70 12.30 12.69 20.93
N GLU A 71 13.37 13.25 20.35
CA GLU A 71 13.28 14.45 19.53
C GLU A 71 12.45 14.19 18.26
N LEU A 72 12.70 13.04 17.60
CA LEU A 72 11.92 12.64 16.42
C LEU A 72 10.48 12.30 16.76
N GLN A 73 10.23 11.65 17.91
CA GLN A 73 8.87 11.40 18.38
C GLN A 73 8.10 12.69 18.65
N GLU A 74 8.72 13.66 19.33
CA GLU A 74 8.11 14.96 19.62
C GLU A 74 7.86 15.76 18.34
N ARG A 75 8.81 15.75 17.40
CA ARG A 75 8.64 16.37 16.08
C ARG A 75 7.45 15.76 15.35
N LEU A 76 7.38 14.43 15.30
CA LEU A 76 6.25 13.74 14.69
C LEU A 76 4.92 14.10 15.38
N ALA A 77 4.89 14.12 16.71
CA ALA A 77 3.70 14.47 17.47
C ALA A 77 3.21 15.91 17.15
N ARG A 78 4.14 16.88 17.06
CA ARG A 78 3.82 18.25 16.63
C ARG A 78 3.22 18.29 15.24
N ILE A 79 3.80 17.56 14.28
CA ILE A 79 3.30 17.50 12.90
C ILE A 79 1.89 16.88 12.87
N VAL A 80 1.69 15.73 13.52
CA VAL A 80 0.40 15.03 13.58
C VAL A 80 -0.69 15.91 14.18
N ALA A 81 -0.37 16.71 15.21
CA ALA A 81 -1.31 17.62 15.84
C ALA A 81 -1.84 18.72 14.89
N THR A 82 -1.14 19.00 13.77
CA THR A 82 -1.60 19.95 12.75
C THR A 82 -2.60 19.36 11.74
N LEU A 83 -2.83 18.04 11.77
CA LEU A 83 -3.67 17.34 10.80
C LEU A 83 -5.01 16.94 11.41
N PRO A 84 -6.13 17.22 10.74
CA PRO A 84 -7.45 16.80 11.21
C PRO A 84 -7.59 15.28 11.13
N ALA A 85 -7.95 14.65 12.25
CA ALA A 85 -8.29 13.23 12.35
C ALA A 85 -7.24 12.27 11.74
N CYS A 86 -5.95 12.57 11.95
CA CYS A 86 -4.87 11.69 11.51
C CYS A 86 -4.91 10.35 12.27
N PRO A 87 -4.90 9.19 11.58
CA PRO A 87 -4.82 7.89 12.23
C PRO A 87 -3.55 7.75 13.07
N PRO A 88 -3.48 6.80 14.02
CA PRO A 88 -2.28 6.57 14.81
C PRO A 88 -1.07 6.38 13.89
N VAL A 89 0.02 7.10 14.17
CA VAL A 89 1.29 6.99 13.45
C VAL A 89 2.31 6.31 14.36
N THR A 90 3.00 5.29 13.86
CA THR A 90 4.13 4.68 14.55
C THR A 90 5.44 4.96 13.85
N LEU A 91 6.41 5.45 14.61
CA LEU A 91 7.77 5.72 14.15
C LEU A 91 8.69 4.54 14.41
N HIS A 92 9.46 4.14 13.40
CA HIS A 92 10.36 2.99 13.45
C HIS A 92 11.76 3.35 12.97
N ASP A 93 12.78 2.81 13.64
CA ASP A 93 14.19 3.10 13.33
C ASP A 93 14.64 2.37 12.06
N HIS A 94 14.62 3.08 10.92
CA HIS A 94 15.06 2.54 9.64
C HIS A 94 15.51 3.64 8.70
N ALA A 95 16.63 3.41 8.01
CA ALA A 95 17.21 4.38 7.09
C ALA A 95 16.40 4.56 5.80
N ASP A 96 15.76 3.50 5.28
CA ASP A 96 14.92 3.62 4.08
C ASP A 96 13.75 4.58 4.33
N PRO A 97 13.52 5.56 3.44
CA PRO A 97 12.53 6.62 3.67
C PRO A 97 11.11 6.15 3.32
N GLN A 98 10.39 5.51 4.25
CA GLN A 98 9.08 4.90 3.98
C GLN A 98 7.96 5.44 4.88
N ALA A 99 6.78 5.64 4.30
CA ALA A 99 5.51 5.76 4.99
C ALA A 99 4.49 4.83 4.32
N ASN A 100 3.69 4.10 5.11
CA ASN A 100 2.65 3.23 4.58
C ASN A 100 1.46 3.13 5.54
N SER A 101 0.26 3.27 4.99
CA SER A 101 -0.98 2.93 5.67
C SER A 101 -1.18 1.41 5.70
N VAL A 102 -1.51 0.88 6.89
CA VAL A 102 -1.79 -0.55 7.10
C VAL A 102 -3.14 -0.73 7.80
N GLY A 103 -3.84 -1.81 7.46
CA GLY A 103 -5.13 -2.20 8.07
C GLY A 103 -6.32 -2.06 7.13
N LEU A 104 -7.23 -3.05 7.18
CA LEU A 104 -8.43 -3.12 6.32
C LEU A 104 -9.50 -2.09 6.69
N LEU A 105 -9.73 -1.89 7.99
CA LEU A 105 -10.81 -1.04 8.50
C LEU A 105 -10.23 0.16 9.23
N PRO A 106 -10.76 1.39 9.05
CA PRO A 106 -10.17 2.61 9.61
C PRO A 106 -9.90 2.56 11.11
N ARG A 107 -10.81 1.92 11.87
CA ARG A 107 -10.69 1.74 13.33
C ARG A 107 -9.41 0.98 13.74
N TRP A 108 -8.93 0.08 12.89
CA TRP A 108 -7.77 -0.76 13.15
C TRP A 108 -6.55 -0.36 12.29
N SER A 109 -6.70 0.69 11.48
CA SER A 109 -5.66 1.16 10.59
C SER A 109 -4.67 2.08 11.30
N ARG A 110 -3.45 2.12 10.77
CA ARG A 110 -2.32 2.87 11.31
C ARG A 110 -1.40 3.28 10.17
N ILE A 111 -0.67 4.37 10.37
CA ILE A 111 0.41 4.78 9.48
C ILE A 111 1.73 4.31 10.08
N TYR A 112 2.47 3.50 9.34
CA TYR A 112 3.84 3.12 9.65
C TYR A 112 4.77 4.14 9.00
N LEU A 113 5.66 4.77 9.79
CA LEU A 113 6.61 5.77 9.34
C LEU A 113 8.02 5.39 9.80
N THR A 114 9.03 5.61 8.95
CA THR A 114 10.44 5.40 9.31
C THR A 114 11.14 6.70 9.69
N THR A 115 12.15 6.61 10.56
CA THR A 115 13.04 7.74 10.88
C THR A 115 13.76 8.27 9.64
N GLY A 116 14.09 7.41 8.68
CA GLY A 116 14.67 7.79 7.40
C GLY A 116 13.81 8.79 6.62
N LEU A 117 12.49 8.56 6.53
CA LEU A 117 11.60 9.49 5.83
C LEU A 117 11.40 10.76 6.64
N LEU A 118 11.23 10.64 7.95
CA LEU A 118 11.04 11.79 8.82
C LEU A 118 12.24 12.75 8.71
N ASN A 119 13.46 12.22 8.70
CA ASN A 119 14.68 13.01 8.57
C ASN A 119 14.92 13.59 7.17
N SER A 120 14.39 12.96 6.12
CA SER A 120 14.59 13.42 4.74
C SER A 120 13.56 14.44 4.26
N MET A 121 12.60 14.82 5.09
CA MET A 121 11.50 15.71 4.74
C MET A 121 11.38 16.89 5.70
N SER A 122 10.91 18.02 5.17
CA SER A 122 10.49 19.15 6.00
C SER A 122 9.22 18.81 6.78
N ASP A 123 8.89 19.61 7.81
CA ASP A 123 7.64 19.44 8.55
C ASP A 123 6.42 19.64 7.64
N GLU A 124 6.51 20.57 6.69
CA GLU A 124 5.46 20.80 5.69
C GLU A 124 5.32 19.61 4.72
N GLY A 125 6.44 19.10 4.21
CA GLY A 125 6.46 17.90 3.37
C GLY A 125 5.86 16.68 4.09
N MET A 126 6.22 16.49 5.37
CA MET A 126 5.68 15.40 6.18
C MET A 126 4.17 15.55 6.43
N ARG A 127 3.64 16.78 6.57
CA ARG A 127 2.19 16.99 6.63
C ARG A 127 1.49 16.48 5.38
N GLY A 128 2.05 16.73 4.19
CA GLY A 128 1.48 16.22 2.95
C GLY A 128 1.52 14.70 2.85
N VAL A 129 2.63 14.07 3.26
CA VAL A 129 2.73 12.59 3.30
C VAL A 129 1.68 12.01 4.25
N LEU A 130 1.59 12.51 5.48
CA LEU A 130 0.63 11.99 6.45
C LEU A 130 -0.81 12.26 6.03
N ALA A 131 -1.10 13.38 5.37
CA ALA A 131 -2.43 13.66 4.81
C ALA A 131 -2.80 12.70 3.66
N HIS A 132 -1.83 12.36 2.81
CA HIS A 132 -1.99 11.37 1.73
C HIS A 132 -2.27 9.97 2.30
N GLU A 133 -1.44 9.51 3.24
CA GLU A 133 -1.63 8.22 3.92
C GLU A 133 -2.96 8.16 4.69
N SER A 134 -3.30 9.23 5.42
CA SER A 134 -4.60 9.33 6.12
C SER A 134 -5.78 9.21 5.15
N THR A 135 -5.63 9.73 3.92
CA THR A 135 -6.68 9.61 2.90
C THR A 135 -6.85 8.17 2.42
N HIS A 136 -5.77 7.39 2.27
CA HIS A 136 -5.90 5.95 1.95
C HIS A 136 -6.74 5.19 2.99
N ILE A 137 -6.56 5.53 4.26
CA ILE A 137 -7.34 4.93 5.35
C ILE A 137 -8.79 5.40 5.31
N ARG A 138 -9.02 6.72 5.20
CA ARG A 138 -10.36 7.32 5.19
C ARG A 138 -11.21 6.87 3.99
N GLU A 139 -10.61 6.75 2.81
CA GLU A 139 -11.29 6.32 1.58
C GLU A 139 -11.25 4.79 1.37
N HIS A 140 -10.83 4.01 2.37
CA HIS A 140 -10.89 2.55 2.36
C HIS A 140 -10.12 1.89 1.19
N HIS A 141 -9.02 2.48 0.72
CA HIS A 141 -8.29 1.98 -0.46
C HIS A 141 -7.72 0.56 -0.26
N ILE A 142 -7.31 0.21 0.96
CA ILE A 142 -6.82 -1.14 1.29
C ILE A 142 -7.96 -2.16 1.25
N LEU A 143 -9.13 -1.80 1.80
CA LEU A 143 -10.34 -2.64 1.72
C LEU A 143 -10.78 -2.84 0.27
N ALA A 144 -10.82 -1.78 -0.54
CA ALA A 144 -11.15 -1.87 -1.95
C ALA A 144 -10.20 -2.82 -2.71
N THR A 145 -8.91 -2.75 -2.41
CA THR A 145 -7.90 -3.66 -2.99
C THR A 145 -8.14 -5.12 -2.57
N PHE A 146 -8.46 -5.36 -1.30
CA PHE A 146 -8.81 -6.68 -0.79
C PHE A 146 -10.09 -7.25 -1.44
N LEU A 147 -11.14 -6.44 -1.55
CA LEU A 147 -12.41 -6.84 -2.17
C LEU A 147 -12.20 -7.19 -3.66
N TYR A 148 -11.44 -6.35 -4.36
CA TYR A 148 -11.05 -6.61 -5.74
C TYR A 148 -10.27 -7.93 -5.86
N ALA A 149 -9.23 -8.13 -5.04
CA ALA A 149 -8.42 -9.35 -5.07
C ALA A 149 -9.24 -10.61 -4.76
N SER A 150 -10.20 -10.50 -3.85
CA SER A 150 -11.14 -11.58 -3.50
C SER A 150 -12.08 -11.90 -4.66
N ALA A 151 -12.67 -10.88 -5.28
CA ALA A 151 -13.52 -11.06 -6.46
C ALA A 151 -12.74 -11.68 -7.63
N PHE A 152 -11.51 -11.21 -7.87
CA PHE A 152 -10.63 -11.80 -8.86
C PHE A 152 -10.34 -13.27 -8.57
N ALA A 153 -9.98 -13.62 -7.33
CA ALA A 153 -9.68 -14.99 -6.93
C ALA A 153 -10.88 -15.95 -7.05
N VAL A 154 -12.11 -15.44 -6.87
CA VAL A 154 -13.33 -16.24 -7.12
C VAL A 154 -13.54 -16.41 -8.62
N SER A 155 -13.57 -15.31 -9.38
CA SER A 155 -13.86 -15.33 -10.81
C SER A 155 -12.81 -16.11 -11.61
N SER A 156 -11.55 -16.08 -11.20
CA SER A 156 -10.47 -16.82 -11.87
C SER A 156 -10.69 -18.33 -11.83
N GLN A 157 -11.30 -18.87 -10.76
CA GLN A 157 -11.62 -20.30 -10.65
C GLN A 157 -12.82 -20.70 -11.50
N LEU A 158 -13.70 -19.75 -11.83
CA LEU A 158 -14.91 -20.01 -12.60
C LEU A 158 -14.68 -19.86 -14.11
N LEU A 159 -13.87 -18.88 -14.51
CA LEU A 159 -13.66 -18.54 -15.92
C LEU A 159 -12.46 -19.25 -16.54
N ALA A 160 -11.37 -19.45 -15.79
CA ALA A 160 -10.12 -20.07 -16.26
C ALA A 160 -9.67 -19.58 -17.66
N ASP A 161 -9.79 -18.27 -17.93
CA ASP A 161 -9.54 -17.63 -19.22
C ASP A 161 -8.43 -16.57 -19.11
N ASP A 162 -7.47 -16.63 -20.04
CA ASP A 162 -6.36 -15.68 -20.13
C ASP A 162 -6.84 -14.25 -20.42
N ASN A 163 -7.89 -14.08 -21.25
CA ASN A 163 -8.42 -12.75 -21.54
C ASN A 163 -9.01 -12.11 -20.28
N PHE A 164 -9.72 -12.89 -19.46
CA PHE A 164 -10.19 -12.44 -18.15
C PHE A 164 -9.01 -12.04 -17.26
N PHE A 165 -7.93 -12.83 -17.21
CA PHE A 165 -6.73 -12.50 -16.43
C PHE A 165 -6.15 -11.14 -16.85
N PHE A 166 -5.93 -10.92 -18.14
CA PHE A 166 -5.35 -9.65 -18.63
C PHE A 166 -6.29 -8.46 -18.42
N ALA A 167 -7.60 -8.63 -18.65
CA ALA A 167 -8.58 -7.59 -18.40
C ALA A 167 -8.64 -7.22 -16.91
N ALA A 168 -8.63 -8.23 -16.02
CA ALA A 168 -8.55 -8.02 -14.59
C ALA A 168 -7.25 -7.30 -14.21
N LEU A 169 -6.09 -7.74 -14.71
CA LEU A 169 -4.81 -7.10 -14.44
C LEU A 169 -4.82 -5.60 -14.84
N LEU A 170 -5.34 -5.25 -16.02
CA LEU A 170 -5.46 -3.85 -16.44
C LEU A 170 -6.39 -3.05 -15.52
N LEU A 171 -7.52 -3.64 -15.10
CA LEU A 171 -8.42 -3.04 -14.13
C LEU A 171 -7.74 -2.83 -12.77
N PHE A 172 -6.94 -3.80 -12.31
CA PHE A 172 -6.18 -3.69 -11.07
C PHE A 172 -5.17 -2.54 -11.13
N LEU A 173 -4.39 -2.44 -12.21
CA LEU A 173 -3.45 -1.34 -12.42
C LEU A 173 -4.17 0.01 -12.42
N GLY A 174 -5.29 0.11 -13.14
CA GLY A 174 -6.12 1.32 -13.18
C GLY A 174 -6.68 1.68 -11.80
N LEU A 175 -7.17 0.70 -11.03
CA LEU A 175 -7.69 0.90 -9.68
C LEU A 175 -6.60 1.42 -8.73
N ARG A 176 -5.39 0.82 -8.76
CA ARG A 176 -4.27 1.25 -7.93
C ARG A 176 -3.86 2.69 -8.24
N ARG A 177 -3.74 3.06 -9.51
CA ARG A 177 -3.46 4.45 -9.90
C ARG A 177 -4.57 5.42 -9.52
N TYR A 178 -5.82 5.01 -9.68
CA TYR A 178 -6.96 5.81 -9.27
C TYR A 178 -6.94 6.11 -7.78
N SER A 179 -6.66 5.11 -6.93
CA SER A 179 -6.52 5.27 -5.49
C SER A 179 -5.41 6.25 -5.10
N GLU A 180 -4.27 6.24 -5.78
CA GLU A 180 -3.18 7.19 -5.54
C GLU A 180 -3.58 8.63 -5.87
N TYR A 181 -4.20 8.85 -7.03
CA TYR A 181 -4.70 10.18 -7.39
C TYR A 181 -5.81 10.67 -6.45
N ARG A 182 -6.66 9.75 -5.98
CA ARG A 182 -7.68 10.05 -4.97
C ARG A 182 -7.04 10.44 -3.65
N ALA A 183 -6.03 9.71 -3.20
CA ALA A 183 -5.24 10.04 -2.01
C ALA A 183 -4.56 11.41 -2.12
N ASP A 184 -3.97 11.74 -3.28
CA ASP A 184 -3.42 13.07 -3.55
C ASP A 184 -4.46 14.18 -3.45
N THR A 185 -5.62 14.01 -4.10
CA THR A 185 -6.68 15.03 -4.01
C THR A 185 -7.26 15.16 -2.61
N GLY A 186 -7.36 14.07 -1.85
CA GLY A 186 -7.79 14.12 -0.46
C GLY A 186 -6.76 14.78 0.46
N ALA A 187 -5.47 14.59 0.20
CA ALA A 187 -4.39 15.32 0.87
C ALA A 187 -4.45 16.82 0.56
N VAL A 188 -4.64 17.20 -0.72
CA VAL A 188 -4.84 18.60 -1.12
C VAL A 188 -6.01 19.24 -0.36
N ALA A 189 -7.11 18.51 -0.15
CA ALA A 189 -8.24 19.01 0.64
C ALA A 189 -7.91 19.25 2.13
N VAL A 190 -6.85 18.64 2.65
CA VAL A 190 -6.43 18.75 4.05
C VAL A 190 -5.32 19.78 4.24
N VAL A 191 -4.27 19.73 3.41
CA VAL A 191 -3.06 20.56 3.56
C VAL A 191 -2.96 21.68 2.52
N GLY A 192 -3.80 21.67 1.49
CA GLY A 192 -3.73 22.60 0.38
C GLY A 192 -2.84 22.12 -0.77
N GLN A 193 -3.03 22.72 -1.95
CA GLN A 193 -2.34 22.34 -3.18
C GLN A 193 -0.83 22.63 -3.12
N VAL A 194 -0.45 23.79 -2.59
CA VAL A 194 0.94 24.24 -2.50
C VAL A 194 1.77 23.27 -1.66
N THR A 195 1.30 22.95 -0.44
CA THR A 195 1.95 22.00 0.46
C THR A 195 2.05 20.60 -0.17
N MET A 196 1.01 20.12 -0.83
CA MET A 196 1.05 18.81 -1.49
C MET A 196 2.04 18.77 -2.67
N LEU A 197 2.14 19.85 -3.46
CA LEU A 197 3.14 19.94 -4.53
C LEU A 197 4.56 19.99 -3.96
N ALA A 198 4.80 20.80 -2.93
CA ALA A 198 6.08 20.85 -2.22
C ALA A 198 6.47 19.46 -1.67
N THR A 199 5.51 18.75 -1.08
CA THR A 199 5.66 17.37 -0.61
C THR A 199 6.14 16.43 -1.72
N LEU A 200 5.49 16.42 -2.89
CA LEU A 200 5.87 15.55 -4.00
C LEU A 200 7.24 15.93 -4.58
N HIS A 201 7.58 17.22 -4.59
CA HIS A 201 8.91 17.67 -4.97
C HIS A 201 9.98 17.20 -3.99
N GLU A 202 9.76 17.31 -2.68
CA GLU A 202 10.68 16.77 -1.65
C GLU A 202 10.85 15.25 -1.78
N LEU A 203 9.75 14.52 -1.97
CA LEU A 203 9.80 13.08 -2.20
C LEU A 203 10.61 12.71 -3.45
N SER A 204 10.63 13.55 -4.49
CA SER A 204 11.42 13.28 -5.70
C SER A 204 12.92 13.20 -5.46
N TRP A 205 13.44 13.82 -4.40
CA TRP A 205 14.84 13.71 -3.99
C TRP A 205 15.14 12.36 -3.35
N SER A 206 14.20 11.84 -2.55
CA SER A 206 14.30 10.52 -1.92
C SER A 206 14.01 9.38 -2.92
N TYR A 207 13.19 9.66 -3.94
CA TYR A 207 12.71 8.72 -4.94
C TYR A 207 12.86 9.27 -6.37
N PRO A 208 14.09 9.42 -6.89
CA PRO A 208 14.30 9.99 -8.22
C PRO A 208 13.73 9.07 -9.29
N SER A 209 12.75 9.57 -10.05
CA SER A 209 12.22 8.85 -11.21
C SER A 209 13.26 8.82 -12.33
N LYS A 210 13.87 7.67 -12.60
CA LYS A 210 14.76 7.47 -13.77
C LYS A 210 13.99 7.64 -15.09
N ALA A 211 14.66 8.18 -16.11
CA ALA A 211 14.06 8.52 -17.40
C ALA A 211 13.39 7.34 -18.13
N TRP A 212 13.91 6.12 -17.97
CA TRP A 212 13.35 4.92 -18.60
C TRP A 212 11.99 4.50 -18.01
N HIS A 213 11.66 4.91 -16.77
CA HIS A 213 10.34 4.64 -16.18
C HIS A 213 9.20 5.33 -16.93
N ARG A 214 9.48 6.29 -17.82
CA ARG A 214 8.48 6.89 -18.71
C ARG A 214 7.99 5.91 -19.77
N TRP A 215 8.85 5.02 -20.24
CA TRP A 215 8.52 4.04 -21.29
C TRP A 215 7.81 2.80 -20.73
N THR A 216 8.02 2.51 -19.45
CA THR A 216 7.38 1.37 -18.74
C THR A 216 6.32 1.80 -17.73
N SER A 217 5.97 3.09 -17.68
CA SER A 217 5.01 3.63 -16.72
C SER A 217 3.65 2.96 -16.83
N PHE A 218 3.25 2.55 -18.04
CA PHE A 218 2.01 1.82 -18.30
C PHE A 218 1.94 0.46 -17.57
N ALA A 219 3.08 -0.15 -17.27
CA ALA A 219 3.18 -1.41 -16.52
C ALA A 219 3.36 -1.20 -15.00
N ASN A 220 3.60 0.04 -14.55
CA ASN A 220 3.74 0.32 -13.12
C ASN A 220 2.38 0.32 -12.43
N ILE A 221 2.31 -0.35 -11.28
CA ILE A 221 1.14 -0.39 -10.40
C ILE A 221 0.79 1.01 -9.89
N TYR A 222 1.80 1.82 -9.60
CA TYR A 222 1.67 3.16 -9.06
C TYR A 222 2.01 4.23 -10.11
N PRO A 223 1.33 5.39 -10.11
CA PRO A 223 1.68 6.49 -10.98
C PRO A 223 3.04 7.07 -10.54
N THR A 224 3.82 7.54 -11.51
CA THR A 224 5.11 8.18 -11.20
C THR A 224 4.90 9.55 -10.55
N LEU A 225 5.91 10.06 -9.82
CA LEU A 225 5.83 11.39 -9.20
C LEU A 225 5.47 12.51 -10.21
N PRO A 226 6.07 12.57 -11.43
CA PRO A 226 5.64 13.55 -12.43
C PRO A 226 4.17 13.43 -12.84
N MET A 227 3.63 12.20 -12.90
CA MET A 227 2.20 12.00 -13.19
C MET A 227 1.32 12.51 -12.07
N ARG A 228 1.73 12.34 -10.79
CA ARG A 228 1.02 12.85 -9.61
C ARG A 228 1.03 14.37 -9.54
N ILE A 229 2.21 14.99 -9.74
CA ILE A 229 2.39 16.44 -9.81
C ILE A 229 1.48 17.03 -10.90
N ARG A 230 1.57 16.51 -12.13
CA ARG A 230 0.73 16.96 -13.24
C ARG A 230 -0.77 16.79 -12.95
N ALA A 231 -1.16 15.70 -12.29
CA ALA A 231 -2.56 15.47 -11.93
C ALA A 231 -3.08 16.51 -10.92
N ILE A 232 -2.25 16.94 -9.97
CA ILE A 232 -2.59 18.01 -9.02
C ILE A 232 -2.63 19.38 -9.72
N GLU A 233 -1.69 19.66 -10.62
CA GLU A 233 -1.62 20.94 -11.33
C GLU A 233 -2.77 21.13 -12.33
N THR A 234 -3.12 20.07 -13.07
CA THR A 234 -4.03 20.16 -14.22
C THR A 234 -5.40 19.52 -13.99
N GLY A 235 -5.58 18.77 -12.91
CA GLY A 235 -6.75 17.93 -12.66
C GLY A 235 -6.85 16.69 -13.56
N ARG A 236 -5.94 16.50 -14.53
CA ARG A 236 -5.98 15.37 -15.48
C ARG A 236 -5.23 14.15 -14.95
N LYS A 237 -5.92 13.01 -14.84
CA LYS A 237 -5.39 11.74 -14.32
C LYS A 237 -5.00 10.79 -15.45
N ALA A 238 -3.83 10.15 -15.36
CA ALA A 238 -3.37 9.15 -16.32
C ALA A 238 -3.47 7.75 -15.72
N LEU A 239 -4.53 7.01 -16.06
CA LEU A 239 -4.85 5.71 -15.46
C LEU A 239 -4.23 4.52 -16.20
N LEU A 240 -3.85 4.68 -17.46
CA LEU A 240 -3.18 3.66 -18.28
C LEU A 240 -2.00 4.29 -19.01
#